data_AF-A0A1N7ICS6-F1
#
_entry.id   AF-A0A1N7ICS6-F1
#
_cell.length_a   1.000
_cell.length_b   1.000
_cell.length_c   1.000
_cell.angle_alpha   90.00
_cell.angle_beta   90.00
_cell.angle_gamma   90.00
#
_symmetry.space_group_name_H-M   'P 1'
#
loop_
_entity.id
_entity.type
_entity.pdbx_description
1 polymer ?
#
loop_
_entity_poly.entity_id
_entity_poly.type
_entity_poly.pdbx_seq_one_letter_code
_entity_poly.pdbx_strand_id
1 'polypeptide(L)'
;MKKFLTLILFILISCSNGQKLEDIKNVEYKIKESTKDKDSWKGKYYFEATNRDSAKTIFDITISSLEDITLTVIEEGVKNKYSHLKAEEVDNEKIKITYDNSSDDMGVIYIKKSDNDYFISGNPIYFINPGNNEMPIQKVR
;
A
#
# COMPACT_ATOMS: atom_id res chain seq x y z
N MET A 1 6.76 -15.39 36.75
CA MET A 1 6.50 -16.82 37.05
C MET A 1 5.01 -17.07 37.02
N LYS A 2 4.51 -17.85 36.06
CA LYS A 2 3.31 -18.70 36.17
C LYS A 2 3.24 -19.55 34.90
N LYS A 3 3.66 -20.80 35.06
CA LYS A 3 3.54 -21.90 34.09
C LYS A 3 2.11 -22.42 34.18
N PHE A 4 1.43 -22.62 33.06
CA PHE A 4 0.25 -23.48 32.92
C PHE A 4 0.58 -24.41 31.76
N LEU A 5 1.20 -25.56 32.03
CA LEU A 5 0.58 -26.85 32.34
C LEU A 5 -0.37 -27.35 31.24
N THR A 6 0.24 -28.16 30.39
CA THR A 6 -0.25 -29.06 29.35
C THR A 6 -1.32 -30.04 29.85
N LEU A 7 -2.32 -30.41 29.02
CA LEU A 7 -2.77 -31.82 28.91
C LEU A 7 -3.59 -32.14 27.63
N ILE A 8 -2.97 -32.95 26.77
CA ILE A 8 -3.41 -34.19 26.08
C ILE A 8 -4.74 -34.23 25.32
N LEU A 9 -4.66 -34.58 24.02
CA LEU A 9 -5.36 -35.77 23.53
C LEU A 9 -4.54 -36.52 22.45
N PHE A 10 -3.95 -37.63 22.86
CA PHE A 10 -3.41 -38.67 21.98
C PHE A 10 -4.59 -39.46 21.39
N ILE A 11 -4.73 -39.47 20.07
CA ILE A 11 -5.52 -40.49 19.38
C ILE A 11 -4.52 -41.47 18.78
N LEU A 12 -4.35 -42.60 19.46
CA LEU A 12 -3.75 -43.81 18.92
C LEU A 12 -4.78 -44.48 18.02
N ILE A 13 -4.53 -44.49 16.71
CA ILE A 13 -5.15 -45.46 15.81
C ILE A 13 -4.04 -46.42 15.40
N SER A 14 -4.10 -47.62 15.97
CA SER A 14 -3.28 -48.77 15.60
C SER A 14 -3.77 -49.31 14.26
N CYS A 15 -2.86 -49.44 13.29
CA CYS A 15 -3.00 -50.44 12.23
C CYS A 15 -1.64 -51.09 11.99
N SER A 16 -1.64 -52.41 12.09
CA SER A 16 -0.50 -53.30 12.00
C SER A 16 0.00 -53.43 10.56
N ASN A 17 1.28 -53.15 10.33
CA ASN A 17 2.17 -54.12 9.68
C ASN A 17 3.63 -53.66 9.80
N GLY A 18 4.50 -54.57 10.22
CA GLY A 18 5.91 -54.28 10.40
C GLY A 18 6.63 -54.09 9.07
N GLN A 19 7.24 -52.92 8.88
CA GLN A 19 8.42 -52.73 8.05
C GLN A 19 9.35 -51.71 8.72
N LYS A 20 10.64 -52.01 8.68
CA LYS A 20 11.75 -51.30 9.31
C LYS A 20 12.33 -50.31 8.29
N LEU A 21 12.83 -49.17 8.78
CA LEU A 21 13.76 -48.22 8.14
C LEU A 21 13.19 -47.30 7.02
N GLU A 22 13.20 -45.98 7.23
CA GLU A 22 14.13 -45.01 6.59
C GLU A 22 13.76 -43.54 6.88
N ASP A 23 14.80 -42.70 6.86
CA ASP A 23 14.85 -41.27 7.16
C ASP A 23 13.80 -40.38 6.47
N ILE A 24 13.20 -39.44 7.20
CA ILE A 24 12.67 -38.22 6.59
C ILE A 24 13.22 -36.98 7.32
N LYS A 25 14.17 -36.40 6.61
CA LYS A 25 14.91 -35.16 6.82
C LYS A 25 13.98 -33.96 7.03
N ASN A 26 14.47 -33.02 7.85
CA ASN A 26 14.29 -31.56 7.76
C ASN A 26 13.31 -31.09 6.67
N VAL A 27 12.06 -30.84 7.05
CA VAL A 27 11.19 -29.92 6.30
C VAL A 27 11.46 -28.53 6.85
N GLU A 28 12.54 -27.95 6.35
CA GLU A 28 12.77 -26.52 6.42
C GLU A 28 11.66 -25.86 5.59
N TYR A 29 10.68 -25.26 6.27
CA TYR A 29 9.68 -24.42 5.62
C TYR A 29 10.41 -23.24 4.99
N LYS A 30 10.80 -23.37 3.71
CA LYS A 30 11.15 -22.25 2.86
C LYS A 30 9.90 -21.39 2.70
N ILE A 31 9.74 -20.41 3.60
CA ILE A 31 8.98 -19.22 3.30
C ILE A 31 9.71 -18.59 2.11
N LYS A 32 9.14 -18.72 0.92
CA LYS A 32 9.53 -17.87 -0.21
C LYS A 32 9.20 -16.46 0.23
N GLU A 33 10.20 -15.71 0.68
CA GLU A 33 10.21 -14.27 0.52
C GLU A 33 10.01 -14.03 -0.97
N SER A 34 8.77 -13.73 -1.37
CA SER A 34 8.50 -13.15 -2.67
C SER A 34 9.34 -11.88 -2.69
N THR A 35 10.37 -11.85 -3.52
CA THR A 35 11.09 -10.63 -3.86
C THR A 35 10.04 -9.56 -4.16
N LYS A 36 9.86 -8.62 -3.20
CA LYS A 36 8.95 -7.48 -3.34
C LYS A 36 9.31 -6.82 -4.65
N ASP A 37 8.37 -6.85 -5.59
CA ASP A 37 8.54 -6.18 -6.86
C ASP A 37 8.55 -4.68 -6.59
N LYS A 38 9.76 -4.09 -6.53
CA LYS A 38 9.96 -2.66 -6.29
C LYS A 38 9.25 -1.81 -7.35
N ASP A 39 8.87 -2.40 -8.48
CA ASP A 39 8.13 -1.78 -9.57
C ASP A 39 6.59 -1.91 -9.43
N SER A 40 6.06 -2.50 -8.36
CA SER A 40 4.60 -2.68 -8.19
C SER A 40 3.80 -1.37 -8.19
N TRP A 41 4.42 -0.28 -7.70
CA TRP A 41 3.85 1.07 -7.69
C TRP A 41 4.03 1.84 -9.00
N LYS A 42 4.86 1.35 -9.93
CA LYS A 42 5.13 2.04 -11.19
C LYS A 42 3.86 2.20 -12.02
N GLY A 43 3.66 3.37 -12.58
CA GLY A 43 2.50 3.69 -13.43
C GLY A 43 2.04 5.13 -13.28
N LYS A 44 0.95 5.45 -13.96
CA LYS A 44 0.30 6.76 -13.88
C LYS A 44 -0.96 6.66 -13.05
N TYR A 45 -1.23 7.65 -12.22
CA TYR A 45 -2.39 7.70 -11.34
C TYR A 45 -3.09 9.03 -11.53
N TYR A 46 -4.41 8.98 -11.72
CA TYR A 46 -5.23 10.15 -11.94
C TYR A 46 -6.39 10.20 -10.94
N PHE A 47 -6.47 11.31 -10.22
CA PHE A 47 -7.61 11.65 -9.37
C PHE A 47 -8.15 13.02 -9.77
N GLU A 48 -9.47 13.12 -9.82
CA GLU A 48 -10.19 14.36 -10.01
C GLU A 48 -11.42 14.38 -9.12
N ALA A 49 -11.63 15.49 -8.43
CA ALA A 49 -12.82 15.73 -7.66
C ALA A 49 -13.22 17.21 -7.73
N THR A 50 -14.48 17.47 -7.42
CA THR A 50 -15.06 18.81 -7.39
C THR A 50 -15.80 18.96 -6.07
N ASN A 51 -15.52 20.03 -5.33
CA ASN A 51 -16.17 20.30 -4.05
C ASN A 51 -17.56 20.94 -4.25
N ARG A 52 -18.26 21.26 -3.16
CA ARG A 52 -19.61 21.86 -3.19
C ARG A 52 -19.66 23.21 -3.91
N ASP A 53 -18.55 23.95 -3.89
CA ASP A 53 -18.43 25.28 -4.51
C ASP A 53 -17.96 25.19 -5.97
N SER A 54 -17.99 23.98 -6.56
CA SER A 54 -17.52 23.71 -7.92
C SER A 54 -16.02 23.94 -8.13
N ALA A 55 -15.24 24.09 -7.06
CA ALA A 55 -13.79 24.13 -7.15
C ALA A 55 -13.26 22.73 -7.45
N LYS A 56 -12.46 22.64 -8.51
CA LYS A 56 -11.89 21.39 -8.99
C LYS A 56 -10.48 21.21 -8.44
N THR A 57 -10.21 19.99 -7.99
CA THR A 57 -8.86 19.52 -7.64
C THR A 57 -8.49 18.30 -8.48
N ILE A 58 -7.28 18.30 -9.04
CA ILE A 58 -6.73 17.20 -9.83
C ILE A 58 -5.35 16.84 -9.31
N PHE A 59 -5.11 15.54 -9.11
CA PHE A 59 -3.78 14.97 -8.94
C PHE A 59 -3.45 14.07 -10.14
N ASP A 60 -2.44 14.46 -10.91
CA ASP A 60 -1.87 13.65 -12.00
C ASP A 60 -0.45 13.24 -11.60
N ILE A 61 -0.30 11.96 -11.25
CA ILE A 61 0.89 11.40 -10.61
C ILE A 61 1.50 10.39 -11.55
N THR A 62 2.79 10.50 -11.83
CA THR A 62 3.56 9.45 -12.52
C THR A 62 4.65 8.92 -11.60
N ILE A 63 4.58 7.63 -11.28
CA ILE A 63 5.57 6.91 -10.51
C ILE A 63 6.45 6.13 -11.48
N SER A 64 7.68 6.61 -11.70
CA SER A 64 8.71 5.86 -12.44
C SER A 64 9.36 4.84 -11.52
N SER A 65 9.62 5.24 -10.27
CA SER A 65 10.07 4.43 -9.14
C SER A 65 9.68 5.14 -7.83
N LEU A 66 9.88 4.51 -6.67
CA LEU A 66 9.68 5.20 -5.38
C LEU A 66 10.66 6.37 -5.15
N GLU A 67 11.76 6.45 -5.90
CA GLU A 67 12.72 7.56 -5.80
C GLU A 67 12.57 8.62 -6.90
N ASP A 68 11.68 8.40 -7.86
CA ASP A 68 11.45 9.31 -8.98
C ASP A 68 9.96 9.36 -9.35
N ILE A 69 9.30 10.38 -8.82
CA ILE A 69 7.87 10.64 -9.01
C ILE A 69 7.71 12.07 -9.55
N THR A 70 6.80 12.22 -10.51
CA THR A 70 6.29 13.53 -10.92
C THR A 70 4.84 13.66 -10.50
N LEU A 71 4.48 14.85 -10.05
CA LEU A 71 3.12 15.19 -9.62
C LEU A 71 2.74 16.54 -10.20
N THR A 72 1.58 16.59 -10.84
CA THR A 72 0.89 17.84 -11.17
C THR A 72 -0.33 17.97 -10.27
N VAL A 73 -0.40 19.07 -9.54
CA VAL A 73 -1.56 19.45 -8.73
C VAL A 73 -2.26 20.61 -9.44
N ILE A 74 -3.56 20.49 -9.67
CA ILE A 74 -4.39 21.59 -10.14
C ILE A 74 -5.44 21.86 -9.08
N GLU A 75 -5.41 23.04 -8.47
CA GLU A 75 -6.36 23.49 -7.45
C GLU A 75 -6.85 24.87 -7.83
N GLU A 76 -8.17 25.05 -7.90
CA GLU A 76 -8.80 26.34 -8.28
C GLU A 76 -8.26 26.93 -9.60
N GLY A 77 -7.86 26.06 -10.53
CA GLY A 77 -7.28 26.45 -11.82
C GLY A 77 -5.79 26.81 -11.79
N VAL A 78 -5.17 26.86 -10.60
CA VAL A 78 -3.72 27.03 -10.44
C VAL A 78 -3.03 25.69 -10.61
N LYS A 79 -2.07 25.63 -11.53
CA LYS A 79 -1.32 24.41 -11.85
C LYS A 79 0.08 24.47 -11.25
N ASN A 80 0.35 23.57 -10.31
CA ASN A 80 1.67 23.36 -9.72
C ASN A 80 2.27 22.03 -10.20
N LYS A 81 3.59 22.01 -10.41
CA LYS A 81 4.32 20.83 -10.87
C LYS A 81 5.48 20.54 -9.94
N TYR A 82 5.63 19.26 -9.61
CA TYR A 82 6.66 18.73 -8.74
C TYR A 82 7.32 17.54 -9.45
N SER A 83 8.64 17.42 -9.29
CA SER A 83 9.45 16.39 -9.97
C SER A 83 10.54 15.89 -9.03
N HIS A 84 11.05 14.68 -9.31
CA HIS A 84 12.05 14.01 -8.47
C HIS A 84 11.60 13.84 -7.02
N LEU A 85 10.29 13.69 -6.83
CA LEU A 85 9.70 13.39 -5.54
C LEU A 85 10.04 11.96 -5.15
N LYS A 86 10.18 11.73 -3.85
CA LYS A 86 10.37 10.40 -3.25
C LYS A 86 9.13 9.99 -2.49
N ALA A 87 8.83 8.69 -2.57
CA ALA A 87 7.81 8.05 -1.76
C ALA A 87 8.46 7.22 -0.65
N GLU A 88 7.83 7.27 0.52
CA GLU A 88 8.14 6.40 1.66
C GLU A 88 7.14 5.23 1.65
N GLU A 89 7.61 3.99 1.74
CA GLU A 89 6.72 2.86 2.05
C GLU A 89 6.25 3.00 3.50
N VAL A 90 4.95 3.18 3.69
CA VAL A 90 4.32 3.13 5.03
C VAL A 90 4.13 1.67 5.44
N ASP A 91 3.64 0.87 4.49
CA ASP A 91 3.53 -0.59 4.57
C ASP A 91 3.54 -1.19 3.16
N ASN A 92 3.26 -2.50 3.03
CA ASN A 92 3.30 -3.21 1.74
C ASN A 92 2.23 -2.75 0.74
N GLU A 93 1.19 -2.08 1.22
CA GLU A 93 0.01 -1.69 0.47
C GLU A 93 -0.19 -0.17 0.50
N LYS A 94 0.73 0.59 1.09
CA LYS A 94 0.60 2.04 1.23
C LYS A 94 1.93 2.76 1.10
N ILE A 95 1.95 3.76 0.22
CA ILE A 95 3.05 4.70 0.07
C ILE A 95 2.61 6.11 0.44
N LYS A 96 3.57 6.91 0.91
CA LYS A 96 3.42 8.33 1.23
C LYS A 96 4.29 9.16 0.29
N ILE A 97 3.72 10.19 -0.33
CA ILE A 97 4.44 11.15 -1.16
C ILE A 97 4.28 12.52 -0.51
N THR A 98 5.38 13.08 -0.02
CA THR A 98 5.45 14.47 0.43
C THR A 98 5.92 15.33 -0.73
N TYR A 99 5.05 16.18 -1.28
CA TYR A 99 5.35 17.04 -2.44
C TYR A 99 5.58 18.50 -2.07
N ASP A 100 5.10 18.95 -0.91
CA ASP A 100 5.31 20.32 -0.42
C ASP A 100 5.56 20.34 1.10
N ASN A 101 6.84 20.42 1.50
CA ASN A 101 7.19 20.48 2.93
C ASN A 101 6.84 21.81 3.60
N SER A 102 6.49 22.86 2.83
CA SER A 102 6.10 24.16 3.38
C SER A 102 4.62 24.23 3.78
N SER A 103 3.84 23.28 3.30
CA SER A 103 2.38 23.24 3.44
C SER A 103 1.96 22.14 4.40
N ASP A 104 2.48 22.16 5.64
CA ASP A 104 2.21 21.20 6.74
C ASP A 104 1.72 19.82 6.25
N ASP A 105 0.50 19.42 6.62
CA ASP A 105 -0.11 18.16 6.20
C ASP A 105 -0.77 18.24 4.80
N MET A 106 -0.92 19.44 4.24
CA MET A 106 -1.50 19.69 2.91
C MET A 106 -0.52 19.40 1.77
N GLY A 107 0.76 19.21 2.06
CA GLY A 107 1.76 18.79 1.08
C GLY A 107 1.99 17.29 1.02
N VAL A 108 1.07 16.48 1.55
CA VAL A 108 1.21 15.03 1.66
C VAL A 108 0.01 14.32 1.04
N ILE A 109 0.28 13.35 0.16
CA ILE A 109 -0.70 12.37 -0.31
C ILE A 109 -0.22 10.96 0.01
N TYR A 110 -1.17 10.07 0.22
CA TYR A 110 -0.94 8.64 0.34
C TYR A 110 -1.62 7.93 -0.82
N ILE A 111 -0.93 6.94 -1.39
CA ILE A 111 -1.54 6.01 -2.34
C ILE A 111 -1.56 4.65 -1.67
N LYS A 112 -2.75 4.07 -1.59
CA LYS A 112 -3.01 2.76 -1.01
C LYS A 112 -3.48 1.80 -2.09
N LYS A 113 -3.06 0.56 -2.00
CA LYS A 113 -3.49 -0.54 -2.85
C LYS A 113 -4.38 -1.47 -2.01
N SER A 114 -5.48 -1.93 -2.59
CA SER A 114 -6.30 -3.00 -2.01
C SER A 114 -6.72 -3.91 -3.15
N ASP A 115 -6.27 -5.16 -3.12
CA ASP A 115 -6.41 -6.11 -4.22
C ASP A 115 -5.87 -5.56 -5.56
N ASN A 116 -6.78 -5.23 -6.48
CA ASN A 116 -6.48 -4.66 -7.80
C ASN A 116 -6.78 -3.16 -7.90
N ASP A 117 -7.33 -2.58 -6.84
CA ASP A 117 -7.75 -1.19 -6.79
C ASP A 117 -6.73 -0.32 -6.06
N TYR A 118 -6.77 0.97 -6.37
CA TYR A 118 -5.91 1.97 -5.77
C TYR A 118 -6.76 3.09 -5.21
N PHE A 119 -6.31 3.66 -4.09
CA PHE A 119 -6.98 4.74 -3.39
C PHE A 119 -5.99 5.84 -3.05
N ILE A 120 -6.41 7.09 -3.18
CA ILE A 120 -5.68 8.28 -2.73
C ILE A 120 -6.29 8.81 -1.44
N SER A 121 -5.44 9.19 -0.49
CA SER A 121 -5.84 9.79 0.78
C SER A 121 -4.84 10.85 1.24
N GLY A 122 -5.18 11.59 2.28
CA GLY A 122 -4.37 12.68 2.81
C GLY A 122 -5.23 13.90 3.10
N ASN A 123 -4.65 14.89 3.80
CA ASN A 123 -5.40 16.09 4.15
C ASN A 123 -5.94 16.84 2.93
N PRO A 124 -5.17 17.03 1.83
CA PRO A 124 -5.71 17.68 0.61
C PRO A 124 -6.99 17.02 0.12
N ILE A 125 -7.09 15.69 0.22
CA ILE A 125 -8.25 14.91 -0.18
C ILE A 125 -9.43 15.10 0.78
N TYR A 126 -9.16 15.08 2.09
CA TYR A 126 -10.18 15.26 3.13
C TYR A 126 -10.94 16.58 3.00
N PHE A 127 -10.23 17.68 2.70
CA PHE A 127 -10.86 18.99 2.53
C PHE A 127 -11.75 19.09 1.28
N ILE A 128 -11.52 18.25 0.27
CA ILE A 128 -12.36 18.22 -0.94
C ILE A 128 -13.69 17.53 -0.68
N ASN A 129 -13.71 16.44 0.12
CA ASN A 129 -14.93 15.71 0.44
C ASN A 129 -14.93 15.16 1.88
N PRO A 130 -15.45 15.95 2.83
CA PRO A 130 -15.50 15.54 4.23
C PRO A 130 -16.48 14.36 4.42
N GLY A 131 -15.97 13.24 4.92
CA GLY A 131 -16.76 12.02 5.18
C GLY A 131 -16.14 10.74 4.62
N ASN A 132 -15.24 10.85 3.65
CA ASN A 132 -14.40 9.74 3.21
C ASN A 132 -12.96 10.21 3.00
N ASN A 133 -12.03 9.68 3.80
CA ASN A 133 -10.63 10.07 3.78
C ASN A 133 -9.82 9.36 2.69
N GLU A 134 -10.40 8.32 2.06
CA GLU A 134 -9.78 7.56 0.97
C GLU A 134 -10.69 7.58 -0.28
N MET A 135 -10.16 8.02 -1.41
CA MET A 135 -10.89 8.09 -2.67
C MET A 135 -10.31 7.11 -3.68
N PRO A 136 -11.12 6.44 -4.52
CA PRO A 136 -10.58 5.65 -5.61
C PRO A 136 -9.73 6.51 -6.54
N ILE A 137 -8.58 6.00 -6.95
CA ILE A 137 -7.69 6.64 -7.93
C ILE A 137 -7.46 5.68 -9.10
N GLN A 138 -7.50 6.21 -10.32
CA GLN A 138 -7.33 5.37 -11.50
C GLN A 138 -5.83 5.20 -11.81
N LYS A 139 -5.35 3.96 -11.80
CA LYS A 139 -4.05 3.63 -12.40
C LYS A 139 -4.19 3.54 -13.92
N VAL A 140 -3.72 4.55 -14.64
CA VAL A 140 -3.71 4.60 -16.10
C VAL A 140 -2.49 3.82 -16.59
N ARG A 141 -2.73 2.85 -17.50
CA ARG A 141 -1.71 1.95 -18.06
C ARG A 141 -0.47 2.67 -18.58
#